data_AF-A0A8T3RWD2-F1
#
_entry.id   AF-A0A8T3RWD2-F1
#
_cell.length_a   1.000
_cell.length_b   1.000
_cell.length_c   1.000
_cell.angle_alpha   90.00
_cell.angle_beta   90.00
_cell.angle_gamma   90.00
#
_symmetry.space_group_name_H-M   'P 1'
#
loop_
_entity.id
_entity.type
_entity.pdbx_description
1 polymer ?
#
loop_
_entity_poly.entity_id
_entity_poly.type
_entity_poly.pdbx_seq_one_letter_code
_entity_poly.pdbx_strand_id
1 'polypeptide(L)'
;MQLAKYILIITSLFLSACSHQNTKSIVTPNANVLELPLAPIEICNTPIPDNTLVWDRIRNGFSIPVEDNPRIQQELDWYVANNGYFERVIERAQPYLHHIIQRLEAEGMPLELALLPVVESAFRPNAYSHASASGLWQFIPSTGRLYGLNQDWWYDGRRDVFASTDAALRFLKDLHARHNNDWLLALAAYNSGSGTVNRAIRRNQAAGLPIDYWSLKLPRETQAYVPKLLAVARIIHHPEQFGINLSPIPNKTLIASVPISGQLDLNRAAELAGIDVETLNILNPGFNRWATPPQGPHHLILPIELTERFCAAEALLDKNDRLRWQRHEVKSGETLGQIAQKYHSGIKAIQVANNLRGTTIRKGQELLIPMSSKEFRGAPISKTSARTVINVQKTADGKSYYIVQAGETWWRIARYMNTTIDKLTATNKLTVNDTLQTGQQLLYPEDANIADSNQGTRKLEAQQNQTQTVHYKVRSGDSLYKIASRFSVSVANIRLWNALTRNAPIKPGQRLKLYVDIRRDSASNG
;
A
#
# COMPACT_ATOMS: atom_id res chain seq x y z
N MET A 1 69.47 -18.21 -21.03
CA MET A 1 70.22 -16.95 -21.23
C MET A 1 69.98 -16.54 -22.67
N GLN A 2 69.54 -15.30 -22.93
CA GLN A 2 69.16 -14.76 -24.27
C GLN A 2 68.00 -15.49 -25.00
N LEU A 3 67.26 -14.92 -25.95
CA LEU A 3 66.65 -13.59 -26.18
C LEU A 3 66.10 -13.61 -27.63
N ALA A 4 64.85 -13.15 -27.85
CA ALA A 4 64.36 -12.58 -29.12
C ALA A 4 64.31 -13.51 -30.39
N LYS A 5 63.60 -13.21 -31.50
CA LYS A 5 62.42 -12.35 -31.81
C LYS A 5 61.90 -12.70 -33.24
N TYR A 6 60.58 -12.56 -33.45
CA TYR A 6 59.90 -12.08 -34.69
C TYR A 6 59.85 -12.85 -36.05
N ILE A 7 58.65 -12.74 -36.67
CA ILE A 7 58.29 -12.51 -38.11
C ILE A 7 58.61 -13.65 -39.13
N LEU A 8 57.74 -14.26 -39.96
CA LEU A 8 56.38 -14.07 -40.54
C LEU A 8 56.41 -13.85 -42.10
N ILE A 9 55.64 -14.69 -42.82
CA ILE A 9 55.20 -14.67 -44.25
C ILE A 9 56.18 -15.12 -45.37
N ILE A 10 55.63 -15.96 -46.29
CA ILE A 10 55.74 -16.02 -47.79
C ILE A 10 55.63 -17.51 -48.22
N THR A 11 54.42 -18.08 -48.42
CA THR A 11 53.55 -18.10 -49.63
C THR A 11 54.09 -18.82 -50.88
N SER A 12 53.49 -19.96 -51.25
CA SER A 12 53.22 -20.37 -52.65
C SER A 12 52.29 -21.60 -52.76
N LEU A 13 51.32 -21.57 -53.70
CA LEU A 13 50.34 -22.63 -54.01
C LEU A 13 50.88 -23.69 -54.99
N PHE A 14 50.27 -24.89 -55.02
CA PHE A 14 49.79 -25.66 -56.20
C PHE A 14 48.90 -26.82 -55.67
N LEU A 15 47.57 -26.92 -55.91
CA LEU A 15 46.87 -27.48 -57.09
C LEU A 15 47.40 -28.90 -57.48
N SER A 16 46.61 -29.99 -57.53
CA SER A 16 45.31 -30.13 -58.22
C SER A 16 44.46 -31.36 -57.80
N ALA A 17 43.11 -31.17 -57.83
CA ALA A 17 42.06 -31.97 -58.47
C ALA A 17 41.67 -33.45 -58.08
N CYS A 18 40.36 -33.58 -57.76
CA CYS A 18 39.43 -34.71 -57.96
C CYS A 18 39.55 -35.95 -57.02
N SER A 19 38.49 -36.71 -56.69
CA SER A 19 37.00 -36.57 -56.81
C SER A 19 36.30 -37.56 -55.83
N HIS A 20 34.97 -37.74 -55.67
CA HIS A 20 33.79 -37.41 -56.51
C HIS A 20 32.47 -37.23 -55.67
N GLN A 21 31.31 -37.34 -56.35
CA GLN A 21 29.88 -37.27 -55.98
C GLN A 21 29.34 -38.32 -54.95
N ASN A 22 28.11 -38.26 -54.39
CA ASN A 22 27.06 -37.22 -54.20
C ASN A 22 25.85 -37.87 -53.49
N THR A 23 25.38 -37.36 -52.35
CA THR A 23 23.99 -37.60 -51.87
C THR A 23 23.42 -36.38 -51.16
N LYS A 24 22.19 -36.02 -51.56
CA LYS A 24 21.49 -34.79 -51.19
C LYS A 24 21.08 -34.74 -49.71
N SER A 25 21.13 -33.55 -49.13
CA SER A 25 20.21 -33.10 -48.08
C SER A 25 19.85 -31.64 -48.33
N ILE A 26 18.60 -31.30 -48.05
CA ILE A 26 17.94 -30.10 -48.60
C ILE A 26 18.32 -28.86 -47.78
N VAL A 27 18.63 -27.77 -48.48
CA VAL A 27 18.88 -26.45 -47.87
C VAL A 27 17.56 -25.69 -47.69
N THR A 28 17.34 -25.16 -46.50
CA THR A 28 16.52 -23.96 -46.25
C THR A 28 17.36 -22.93 -45.48
N PRO A 29 17.10 -21.62 -45.63
CA PRO A 29 18.16 -20.62 -45.52
C PRO A 29 18.43 -20.10 -44.10
N ASN A 30 19.67 -19.65 -43.89
CA ASN A 30 20.09 -18.91 -42.70
C ASN A 30 19.23 -17.66 -42.45
N ALA A 31 18.70 -17.54 -41.24
CA ALA A 31 18.40 -16.26 -40.61
C ALA A 31 19.45 -16.00 -39.53
N ASN A 32 20.40 -15.10 -39.79
CA ASN A 32 21.28 -14.58 -38.73
C ASN A 32 20.43 -13.76 -37.75
N VAL A 33 20.01 -14.38 -36.65
CA VAL A 33 19.55 -13.67 -35.47
C VAL A 33 20.77 -13.41 -34.60
N LEU A 34 21.10 -12.13 -34.39
CA LEU A 34 22.09 -11.72 -33.41
C LEU A 34 21.52 -12.04 -32.02
N GLU A 35 22.04 -13.09 -31.38
CA GLU A 35 21.76 -13.37 -29.97
C GLU A 35 22.32 -12.24 -29.11
N LEU A 36 21.44 -11.31 -28.73
CA LEU A 36 21.67 -10.47 -27.57
C LEU A 36 21.61 -11.36 -26.32
N PRO A 37 22.58 -11.29 -25.40
CA PRO A 37 22.60 -12.14 -24.22
C PRO A 37 21.38 -11.83 -23.34
N LEU A 38 20.47 -12.81 -23.25
CA LEU A 38 19.38 -12.79 -22.29
C LEU A 38 19.97 -12.84 -20.88
N ALA A 39 20.02 -11.68 -20.21
CA ALA A 39 20.14 -11.65 -18.76
C ALA A 39 18.94 -12.42 -18.17
N PRO A 40 19.14 -13.29 -17.15
CA PRO A 40 18.04 -14.05 -16.57
C PRO A 40 16.94 -13.11 -16.05
N ILE A 41 15.72 -13.32 -16.53
CA ILE A 41 14.52 -12.74 -15.92
C ILE A 41 14.27 -13.58 -14.65
N GLU A 42 14.83 -13.14 -13.51
CA GLU A 42 14.54 -13.75 -12.21
C GLU A 42 13.12 -13.39 -11.76
N ILE A 43 12.14 -14.16 -12.27
CA ILE A 43 10.80 -14.23 -11.70
C ILE A 43 10.40 -15.73 -11.67
N CYS A 44 9.69 -16.14 -10.61
CA CYS A 44 9.07 -17.46 -10.45
C CYS A 44 10.00 -18.67 -10.15
N ASN A 45 10.68 -18.63 -9.00
CA ASN A 45 10.73 -19.83 -8.15
C ASN A 45 9.67 -19.65 -7.04
N THR A 46 8.53 -20.34 -7.16
CA THR A 46 7.52 -20.40 -6.11
C THR A 46 7.97 -21.44 -5.06
N PRO A 47 8.11 -21.06 -3.77
CA PRO A 47 8.25 -22.05 -2.71
C PRO A 47 7.00 -22.92 -2.67
N ILE A 48 7.19 -24.24 -2.53
CA ILE A 48 6.09 -25.17 -2.23
C ILE A 48 5.39 -24.66 -0.95
N PRO A 49 4.05 -24.55 -0.93
CA PRO A 49 3.35 -24.05 0.24
C PRO A 49 3.60 -24.98 1.43
N ASP A 50 4.18 -24.41 2.49
CA ASP A 50 4.23 -25.05 3.78
C ASP A 50 2.82 -25.02 4.40
N ASN A 51 2.34 -26.16 4.88
CA ASN A 51 1.00 -26.29 5.47
C ASN A 51 0.91 -25.72 6.89
N THR A 52 1.98 -25.11 7.40
CA THR A 52 2.01 -24.43 8.70
C THR A 52 1.24 -23.10 8.68
N LEU A 53 0.99 -22.55 9.87
CA LEU A 53 0.51 -21.18 10.02
C LEU A 53 1.69 -20.23 10.23
N VAL A 54 1.50 -18.98 9.79
CA VAL A 54 2.46 -17.90 10.03
C VAL A 54 2.75 -17.71 11.53
N TRP A 55 1.77 -17.95 12.40
CA TRP A 55 1.96 -17.88 13.85
C TRP A 55 2.93 -18.95 14.39
N ASP A 56 3.00 -20.13 13.77
CA ASP A 56 3.95 -21.17 14.16
C ASP A 56 5.36 -20.78 13.74
N ARG A 57 5.51 -20.30 12.50
CA ARG A 57 6.76 -19.80 11.95
C ARG A 57 7.33 -18.64 12.76
N ILE A 58 6.51 -17.63 13.09
CA ILE A 58 6.90 -16.49 13.93
C ILE A 58 7.42 -16.98 15.29
N ARG A 59 6.65 -17.82 16.00
CA ARG A 59 7.02 -18.32 17.33
C ARG A 59 8.34 -19.07 17.32
N ASN A 60 8.58 -19.90 16.30
CA ASN A 60 9.81 -20.68 16.17
C ASN A 60 11.06 -19.84 15.88
N GLY A 61 10.90 -18.61 15.38
CA GLY A 61 12.00 -17.67 15.14
C GLY A 61 12.13 -16.53 16.16
N PHE A 62 11.45 -16.63 17.31
CA PHE A 62 11.68 -15.73 18.43
C PHE A 62 13.07 -15.95 19.05
N SER A 63 13.79 -14.86 19.30
CA SER A 63 15.14 -14.88 19.87
C SER A 63 15.54 -13.64 20.69
N ILE A 64 14.64 -12.67 20.88
CA ILE A 64 14.85 -11.56 21.82
C ILE A 64 14.46 -12.04 23.22
N PRO A 65 15.36 -12.00 24.23
CA PRO A 65 15.03 -12.41 25.59
C PRO A 65 13.85 -11.62 26.17
N VAL A 66 12.80 -12.34 26.57
CA VAL A 66 11.64 -11.76 27.28
C VAL A 66 11.86 -11.95 28.78
N GLU A 67 12.34 -10.90 29.44
CA GLU A 67 12.46 -10.85 30.91
C GLU A 67 11.10 -10.62 31.59
N ASP A 68 10.93 -11.09 32.83
CA ASP A 68 9.79 -10.70 33.66
C ASP A 68 10.00 -9.28 34.21
N ASN A 69 9.44 -8.27 33.51
CA ASN A 69 9.56 -6.87 33.87
C ASN A 69 8.18 -6.24 34.14
N PRO A 70 7.98 -5.47 35.23
CA PRO A 70 6.70 -4.78 35.50
C PRO A 70 6.23 -3.86 34.37
N ARG A 71 7.16 -3.29 33.57
CA ARG A 71 6.79 -2.50 32.38
C ARG A 71 6.17 -3.35 31.27
N ILE A 72 6.61 -4.59 31.10
CA ILE A 72 6.00 -5.53 30.13
C ILE A 72 4.61 -5.94 30.61
N GLN A 73 4.48 -6.26 31.91
CA GLN A 73 3.18 -6.61 32.50
C GLN A 73 2.15 -5.49 32.30
N GLN A 74 2.53 -4.23 32.54
CA GLN A 74 1.65 -3.08 32.35
C GLN A 74 1.08 -2.97 30.92
N GLU A 75 1.92 -3.18 29.90
CA GLU A 75 1.47 -3.14 28.51
C GLU A 75 0.64 -4.39 28.16
N LEU A 76 1.00 -5.57 28.71
CA LEU A 76 0.25 -6.81 28.55
C LEU A 76 -1.17 -6.69 29.12
N ASP A 77 -1.33 -6.15 30.33
CA ASP A 77 -2.63 -5.91 30.96
C ASP A 77 -3.50 -4.99 30.09
N TRP A 78 -2.91 -3.95 29.50
CA TRP A 78 -3.61 -3.06 28.56
C TRP A 78 -4.06 -3.78 27.29
N TYR A 79 -3.18 -4.61 26.72
CA TYR A 79 -3.44 -5.39 25.51
C TYR A 79 -4.56 -6.42 25.72
N VAL A 80 -4.58 -7.11 26.87
CA VAL A 80 -5.62 -8.09 27.22
C VAL A 80 -6.96 -7.41 27.53
N ALA A 81 -6.95 -6.26 28.20
CA ALA A 81 -8.18 -5.51 28.50
C ALA A 81 -8.84 -4.90 27.24
N ASN A 82 -8.07 -4.65 26.17
CA ASN A 82 -8.54 -3.96 24.96
C ASN A 82 -9.10 -4.95 23.91
N ASN A 83 -10.20 -5.61 24.25
CA ASN A 83 -10.78 -6.67 23.44
C ASN A 83 -11.10 -6.23 21.98
N GLY A 84 -10.86 -7.12 21.02
CA GLY A 84 -10.97 -6.84 19.58
C GLY A 84 -9.86 -5.94 19.01
N TYR A 85 -8.89 -5.46 19.80
CA TYR A 85 -7.70 -4.80 19.24
C TYR A 85 -6.92 -5.76 18.35
N PHE A 86 -6.58 -6.94 18.86
CA PHE A 86 -5.78 -7.93 18.12
C PHE A 86 -6.45 -8.39 16.84
N GLU A 87 -7.74 -8.72 16.87
CA GLU A 87 -8.53 -9.12 15.70
C GLU A 87 -8.36 -8.15 14.52
N ARG A 88 -8.57 -6.84 14.77
CA ARG A 88 -8.42 -5.77 13.75
C ARG A 88 -6.98 -5.55 13.29
N VAL A 89 -5.98 -5.94 14.08
CA VAL A 89 -4.56 -5.84 13.70
C VAL A 89 -4.15 -7.06 12.90
N ILE A 90 -4.59 -8.26 13.30
CA ILE A 90 -4.34 -9.54 12.63
C ILE A 90 -4.93 -9.53 11.21
N GLU A 91 -6.18 -9.09 11.06
CA GLU A 91 -6.84 -8.89 9.75
C GLU A 91 -5.98 -8.03 8.80
N ARG A 92 -5.41 -6.93 9.32
CA ARG A 92 -4.56 -6.03 8.53
C ARG A 92 -3.14 -6.56 8.31
N ALA A 93 -2.65 -7.41 9.20
CA ALA A 93 -1.32 -8.00 9.09
C ALA A 93 -1.27 -9.11 8.04
N GLN A 94 -2.36 -9.85 7.87
CA GLN A 94 -2.48 -11.02 7.00
C GLN A 94 -1.78 -10.92 5.63
N PRO A 95 -2.00 -9.88 4.78
CA PRO A 95 -1.36 -9.82 3.46
C PRO A 95 0.15 -9.55 3.50
N TYR A 96 0.68 -8.99 4.60
CA TYR A 96 2.07 -8.51 4.69
C TYR A 96 2.98 -9.43 5.49
N LEU A 97 2.42 -10.15 6.48
CA LEU A 97 3.19 -10.80 7.54
C LEU A 97 4.16 -11.86 7.01
N HIS A 98 3.73 -12.68 6.04
CA HIS A 98 4.59 -13.67 5.37
C HIS A 98 5.82 -13.05 4.69
N HIS A 99 5.63 -11.94 3.96
CA HIS A 99 6.73 -11.24 3.29
C HIS A 99 7.73 -10.65 4.29
N ILE A 100 7.23 -10.04 5.38
CA ILE A 100 8.07 -9.45 6.43
C ILE A 100 8.93 -10.53 7.10
N ILE A 101 8.36 -11.71 7.40
CA ILE A 101 9.10 -12.84 7.97
C ILE A 101 10.17 -13.34 7.00
N GLN A 102 9.82 -13.59 5.74
CA GLN A 102 10.80 -14.02 4.73
C GLN A 102 11.99 -13.06 4.64
N ARG A 103 11.75 -11.74 4.73
CA ARG A 103 12.82 -10.75 4.70
C ARG A 103 13.62 -10.72 6.01
N LEU A 104 13.00 -10.90 7.17
CA LEU A 104 13.70 -11.02 8.46
C LEU A 104 14.61 -12.25 8.52
N GLU A 105 14.10 -13.43 8.13
CA GLU A 105 14.87 -14.68 8.08
C GLU A 105 16.07 -14.56 7.14
N ALA A 106 15.85 -14.02 5.93
CA ALA A 106 16.90 -13.79 4.94
C ALA A 106 17.90 -12.70 5.34
N GLU A 107 17.63 -11.91 6.39
CA GLU A 107 18.56 -10.97 7.00
C GLU A 107 19.21 -11.48 8.30
N GLY A 108 18.80 -12.66 8.79
CA GLY A 108 19.24 -13.25 10.06
C GLY A 108 18.71 -12.53 11.31
N MET A 109 17.49 -11.99 11.25
CA MET A 109 16.91 -11.12 12.29
C MET A 109 15.82 -11.83 13.11
N PRO A 110 15.63 -11.46 14.40
CA PRO A 110 14.57 -12.04 15.25
C PRO A 110 13.16 -11.80 14.71
N LEU A 111 12.28 -12.80 14.77
CA LEU A 111 10.94 -12.70 14.20
C LEU A 111 9.94 -11.90 15.05
N GLU A 112 10.28 -11.54 16.29
CA GLU A 112 9.54 -10.54 17.07
C GLU A 112 9.47 -9.20 16.32
N LEU A 113 10.48 -8.88 15.51
CA LEU A 113 10.52 -7.65 14.71
C LEU A 113 9.44 -7.64 13.61
N ALA A 114 8.84 -8.79 13.25
CA ALA A 114 7.66 -8.83 12.40
C ALA A 114 6.42 -8.20 13.06
N LEU A 115 6.43 -8.08 14.39
CA LEU A 115 5.34 -7.53 15.21
C LEU A 115 5.51 -6.02 15.47
N LEU A 116 6.64 -5.41 15.07
CA LEU A 116 6.86 -3.97 15.22
C LEU A 116 5.73 -3.10 14.62
N PRO A 117 5.16 -3.44 13.44
CA PRO A 117 4.03 -2.70 12.87
C PRO A 117 2.73 -2.76 13.69
N VAL A 118 2.58 -3.68 14.65
CA VAL A 118 1.49 -3.65 15.65
C VAL A 118 1.61 -2.38 16.50
N VAL A 119 2.82 -2.14 17.03
CA VAL A 119 3.14 -1.03 17.93
C VAL A 119 3.18 0.31 17.18
N GLU A 120 3.70 0.31 15.96
CA GLU A 120 3.89 1.52 15.15
C GLU A 120 2.60 2.03 14.47
N SER A 121 1.92 1.17 13.69
CA SER A 121 0.82 1.61 12.83
C SER A 121 -0.48 0.82 13.01
N ALA A 122 -0.49 -0.21 13.87
CA ALA A 122 -1.55 -1.23 13.93
C ALA A 122 -1.79 -1.86 12.53
N PHE A 123 -0.68 -2.20 11.85
CA PHE A 123 -0.61 -2.70 10.47
C PHE A 123 -1.35 -1.82 9.43
N ARG A 124 -1.19 -0.50 9.51
CA ARG A 124 -1.83 0.45 8.56
C ARG A 124 -0.79 1.11 7.65
N PRO A 125 -0.64 0.67 6.39
CA PRO A 125 0.32 1.26 5.46
C PRO A 125 0.06 2.76 5.15
N ASN A 126 -1.17 3.24 5.33
CA ASN A 126 -1.53 4.66 5.17
C ASN A 126 -1.49 5.48 6.47
N ALA A 127 -0.96 4.93 7.57
CA ALA A 127 -0.86 5.65 8.84
C ALA A 127 0.03 6.90 8.73
N TYR A 128 -0.31 7.92 9.51
CA TYR A 128 0.42 9.18 9.59
C TYR A 128 0.39 9.71 11.03
N SER A 129 1.54 10.07 11.59
CA SER A 129 1.67 10.55 12.98
C SER A 129 1.81 12.07 13.08
N HIS A 130 1.64 12.60 14.30
CA HIS A 130 1.88 14.01 14.61
C HIS A 130 3.34 14.45 14.33
N ALA A 131 4.29 13.52 14.36
CA ALA A 131 5.70 13.75 14.01
C ALA A 131 5.97 13.58 12.50
N SER A 132 4.92 13.55 11.67
CA SER A 132 4.98 13.27 10.22
C SER A 132 5.56 11.90 9.86
N ALA A 133 5.62 10.96 10.82
CA ALA A 133 5.94 9.58 10.54
C ALA A 133 4.84 8.96 9.66
N SER A 134 5.19 8.07 8.74
CA SER A 134 4.19 7.43 7.87
C SER A 134 4.58 6.01 7.47
N GLY A 135 3.59 5.25 7.03
CA GLY A 135 3.80 3.88 6.57
C GLY A 135 3.55 2.82 7.63
N LEU A 136 3.72 1.57 7.20
CA LEU A 136 3.63 0.40 8.07
C LEU A 136 4.62 0.50 9.25
N TRP A 137 5.84 0.95 8.94
CA TRP A 137 7.00 1.06 9.83
C TRP A 137 7.18 2.47 10.46
N GLN A 138 6.25 3.40 10.22
CA GLN A 138 6.29 4.78 10.75
C GLN A 138 7.64 5.51 10.53
N PHE A 139 8.13 5.53 9.30
CA PHE A 139 9.32 6.34 8.97
C PHE A 139 9.01 7.83 9.04
N ILE A 140 9.81 8.60 9.79
CA ILE A 140 9.87 10.07 9.62
C ILE A 140 10.51 10.44 8.27
N PRO A 141 10.20 11.61 7.68
CA PRO A 141 10.61 11.93 6.31
C PRO A 141 12.11 11.87 6.05
N SER A 142 12.93 12.36 6.99
CA SER A 142 14.39 12.40 6.91
C SER A 142 15.00 11.00 6.95
N THR A 143 14.62 10.18 7.92
CA THR A 143 15.08 8.79 8.04
C THR A 143 14.63 7.95 6.84
N GLY A 144 13.40 8.15 6.37
CA GLY A 144 12.93 7.48 5.15
C GLY A 144 13.85 7.76 3.96
N ARG A 145 14.18 9.04 3.69
CA ARG A 145 15.12 9.41 2.61
C ARG A 145 16.52 8.81 2.82
N LEU A 146 17.03 8.79 4.07
CA LEU A 146 18.33 8.20 4.40
C LEU A 146 18.42 6.72 4.01
N TYR A 147 17.33 5.97 4.16
CA TYR A 147 17.25 4.55 3.77
C TYR A 147 16.65 4.33 2.37
N GLY A 148 16.61 5.36 1.51
CA GLY A 148 16.21 5.25 0.10
C GLY A 148 14.71 5.32 -0.18
N LEU A 149 13.88 5.69 0.80
CA LEU A 149 12.43 5.87 0.62
C LEU A 149 12.14 7.24 0.00
N ASN A 150 12.09 7.25 -1.33
CA ASN A 150 11.74 8.40 -2.15
C ASN A 150 10.37 8.99 -1.74
N GLN A 151 10.30 10.31 -1.69
CA GLN A 151 9.15 11.08 -1.22
C GLN A 151 8.98 12.30 -2.13
N ASP A 152 7.97 12.27 -2.97
CA ASP A 152 7.63 13.33 -3.91
C ASP A 152 6.11 13.44 -4.15
N TRP A 153 5.73 14.24 -5.15
CA TRP A 153 4.35 14.49 -5.51
C TRP A 153 3.57 13.25 -5.97
N TRP A 154 4.25 12.26 -6.57
CA TRP A 154 3.70 11.02 -7.12
C TRP A 154 3.78 9.86 -6.15
N TYR A 155 4.81 9.78 -5.32
CA TYR A 155 5.11 8.60 -4.49
C TYR A 155 5.69 8.95 -3.12
N ASP A 156 5.29 8.19 -2.10
CA ASP A 156 5.91 8.20 -0.78
C ASP A 156 6.21 6.75 -0.38
N GLY A 157 7.46 6.34 -0.61
CA GLY A 157 7.95 4.98 -0.39
C GLY A 157 7.91 4.52 1.06
N ARG A 158 7.61 5.40 2.01
CA ARG A 158 7.35 5.02 3.41
C ARG A 158 6.09 4.18 3.53
N ARG A 159 5.10 4.38 2.63
CA ARG A 159 3.83 3.65 2.60
C ARG A 159 3.83 2.46 1.63
N ASP A 160 4.90 2.29 0.85
CA ASP A 160 5.12 1.11 0.03
C ASP A 160 5.61 -0.03 0.93
N VAL A 161 4.87 -1.13 1.04
CA VAL A 161 5.16 -2.16 2.04
C VAL A 161 6.46 -2.90 1.76
N PHE A 162 6.80 -3.15 0.49
CA PHE A 162 8.05 -3.84 0.14
C PHE A 162 9.25 -2.92 0.41
N ALA A 163 9.25 -1.72 -0.20
CA ALA A 163 10.36 -0.79 -0.04
C ALA A 163 10.55 -0.34 1.41
N SER A 164 9.46 -0.06 2.15
CA SER A 164 9.58 0.34 3.56
C SER A 164 10.00 -0.80 4.49
N THR A 165 9.71 -2.06 4.16
CA THR A 165 10.25 -3.22 4.91
C THR A 165 11.75 -3.35 4.70
N ASP A 166 12.24 -3.32 3.46
CA ASP A 166 13.69 -3.38 3.18
C ASP A 166 14.47 -2.21 3.78
N ALA A 167 13.85 -1.03 3.88
CA ALA A 167 14.41 0.12 4.58
C ALA A 167 14.36 -0.04 6.12
N ALA A 168 13.26 -0.55 6.69
CA ALA A 168 13.12 -0.76 8.13
C ALA A 168 14.14 -1.78 8.64
N LEU A 169 14.33 -2.89 7.93
CA LEU A 169 15.24 -3.94 8.33
C LEU A 169 16.71 -3.49 8.24
N ARG A 170 17.10 -2.77 7.18
CA ARG A 170 18.42 -2.11 7.12
C ARG A 170 18.61 -1.11 8.26
N PHE A 171 17.61 -0.28 8.57
CA PHE A 171 17.69 0.66 9.68
C PHE A 171 17.82 -0.04 11.04
N LEU A 172 17.06 -1.10 11.28
CA LEU A 172 17.13 -1.90 12.51
C LEU A 172 18.48 -2.62 12.66
N LYS A 173 19.05 -3.18 11.59
CA LYS A 173 20.41 -3.75 11.59
C LYS A 173 21.47 -2.69 11.90
N ASP A 174 21.38 -1.53 11.27
CA ASP A 174 22.25 -0.38 11.52
C ASP A 174 22.18 0.10 12.97
N LEU A 175 21.00 0.09 13.57
CA LEU A 175 20.81 0.44 14.98
C LEU A 175 21.39 -0.65 15.90
N HIS A 176 21.14 -1.93 15.61
CA HIS A 176 21.64 -3.07 16.36
C HIS A 176 23.17 -3.07 16.44
N ALA A 177 23.85 -2.96 15.29
CA ALA A 177 25.31 -2.88 15.22
C ALA A 177 25.87 -1.67 15.99
N ARG A 178 25.19 -0.52 15.96
CA ARG A 178 25.61 0.71 16.65
C ARG A 178 25.38 0.70 18.17
N HIS A 179 24.57 -0.22 18.69
CA HIS A 179 24.32 -0.39 20.13
C HIS A 179 24.80 -1.77 20.60
N ASN A 180 26.01 -2.16 20.19
CA ASN A 180 26.72 -3.34 20.68
C ASN A 180 25.97 -4.68 20.50
N ASN A 181 25.10 -4.79 19.48
CA ASN A 181 24.23 -5.93 19.24
C ASN A 181 23.21 -6.18 20.38
N ASP A 182 22.71 -5.10 20.98
CA ASP A 182 21.56 -5.11 21.91
C ASP A 182 20.29 -4.68 21.16
N TRP A 183 19.33 -5.60 20.99
CA TRP A 183 18.06 -5.33 20.34
C TRP A 183 17.16 -4.35 21.11
N LEU A 184 17.20 -4.35 22.45
CA LEU A 184 16.36 -3.46 23.26
C LEU A 184 16.84 -2.00 23.13
N LEU A 185 18.16 -1.78 23.12
CA LEU A 185 18.76 -0.47 22.83
C LEU A 185 18.53 -0.05 21.37
N ALA A 186 18.63 -0.98 20.42
CA ALA A 186 18.32 -0.71 19.02
C ALA A 186 16.87 -0.24 18.81
N LEU A 187 15.91 -0.94 19.42
CA LEU A 187 14.48 -0.60 19.38
C LEU A 187 14.18 0.74 20.08
N ALA A 188 14.79 1.01 21.23
CA ALA A 188 14.70 2.31 21.88
C ALA A 188 15.27 3.45 21.00
N ALA A 189 16.32 3.17 20.24
CA ALA A 189 16.93 4.10 19.30
C ALA A 189 16.14 4.24 17.98
N TYR A 190 15.34 3.25 17.59
CA TYR A 190 14.38 3.34 16.49
C TYR A 190 13.29 4.37 16.83
N ASN A 191 12.67 4.25 18.00
CA ASN A 191 11.62 5.15 18.47
C ASN A 191 12.12 6.59 18.77
N SER A 192 13.27 6.73 19.44
CA SER A 192 13.73 8.03 19.99
C SER A 192 14.95 8.66 19.32
N GLY A 193 15.51 7.98 18.32
CA GLY A 193 16.78 8.31 17.68
C GLY A 193 17.99 7.93 18.54
N SER A 194 19.04 7.38 17.90
CA SER A 194 20.28 6.95 18.58
C SER A 194 20.95 8.05 19.41
N GLY A 195 20.79 9.32 19.01
CA GLY A 195 21.30 10.47 19.79
C GLY A 195 20.67 10.58 21.18
N THR A 196 19.42 10.16 21.36
CA THR A 196 18.72 10.15 22.66
C THR A 196 19.22 9.01 23.53
N VAL A 197 19.29 7.79 22.99
CA VAL A 197 19.80 6.60 23.68
C VAL A 197 21.27 6.80 24.07
N ASN A 198 22.14 7.25 23.16
CA ASN A 198 23.56 7.48 23.42
C ASN A 198 23.82 8.58 24.48
N ARG A 199 22.91 9.57 24.62
CA ARG A 199 22.97 10.54 25.74
C ARG A 199 22.59 9.91 27.07
N ALA A 200 21.65 8.96 27.08
CA ALA A 200 21.29 8.21 28.29
C ALA A 200 22.41 7.25 28.71
N ILE A 201 22.96 6.48 27.75
CA ILE A 201 24.12 5.58 27.97
C ILE A 201 25.29 6.35 28.60
N ARG A 202 25.75 7.43 27.96
CA ARG A 202 26.87 8.24 28.50
C ARG A 202 26.61 8.80 29.90
N ARG A 203 25.35 9.13 30.23
CA ARG A 203 24.97 9.60 31.57
C ARG A 203 25.11 8.48 32.61
N ASN A 204 24.62 7.28 32.30
CA ASN A 204 24.74 6.14 33.21
C ASN A 204 26.21 5.70 33.35
N GLN A 205 26.98 5.65 32.25
CA GLN A 205 28.42 5.38 32.27
C GLN A 205 29.19 6.34 33.18
N ALA A 206 28.95 7.66 33.04
CA ALA A 206 29.59 8.67 33.88
C ALA A 206 29.19 8.59 35.38
N ALA A 207 28.08 7.92 35.69
CA ALA A 207 27.59 7.67 37.05
C ALA A 207 27.94 6.26 37.57
N GLY A 208 28.65 5.44 36.80
CA GLY A 208 28.94 4.03 37.17
C GLY A 208 27.69 3.13 37.21
N LEU A 209 26.59 3.53 36.55
CA LEU A 209 25.33 2.80 36.52
C LEU A 209 25.23 1.88 35.29
N PRO A 210 24.44 0.79 35.35
CA PRO A 210 24.19 -0.09 34.20
C PRO A 210 23.61 0.68 33.01
N ILE A 211 23.93 0.21 31.79
CA ILE A 211 23.65 0.90 30.52
C ILE A 211 22.64 0.18 29.63
N ASP A 212 22.13 -0.95 30.09
CA ASP A 212 21.05 -1.72 29.47
C ASP A 212 19.77 -0.88 29.36
N TYR A 213 18.89 -1.24 28.43
CA TYR A 213 17.64 -0.55 28.18
C TYR A 213 16.79 -0.31 29.44
N TRP A 214 16.74 -1.27 30.37
CA TRP A 214 15.91 -1.18 31.56
C TRP A 214 16.43 -0.12 32.54
N SER A 215 17.74 0.05 32.63
CA SER A 215 18.43 1.02 33.50
C SER A 215 18.51 2.44 32.93
N LEU A 216 18.25 2.64 31.64
CA LEU A 216 18.36 3.97 31.01
C LEU A 216 17.17 4.90 31.30
N LYS A 217 17.50 6.14 31.72
CA LYS A 217 16.53 7.25 31.79
C LYS A 217 16.26 7.83 30.39
N LEU A 218 15.33 7.20 29.68
CA LEU A 218 14.81 7.54 28.35
C LEU A 218 13.48 8.33 28.45
N PRO A 219 12.95 8.90 27.34
CA PRO A 219 11.60 9.47 27.32
C PRO A 219 10.52 8.43 27.67
N ARG A 220 9.42 8.84 28.30
CA ARG A 220 8.34 7.92 28.76
C ARG A 220 7.80 7.03 27.64
N GLU A 221 7.58 7.60 26.45
CA GLU A 221 7.12 6.88 25.26
C GLU A 221 8.10 5.77 24.88
N THR A 222 9.40 6.09 24.85
CA THR A 222 10.49 5.15 24.56
C THR A 222 10.65 4.08 25.64
N GLN A 223 10.46 4.44 26.92
CA GLN A 223 10.48 3.49 28.05
C GLN A 223 9.32 2.49 28.03
N ALA A 224 8.24 2.80 27.30
CA ALA A 224 7.10 1.91 27.05
C ALA A 224 7.21 1.19 25.70
N TYR A 225 7.98 1.70 24.75
CA TYR A 225 8.05 1.20 23.37
C TYR A 225 8.52 -0.26 23.28
N VAL A 226 9.65 -0.60 23.90
CA VAL A 226 10.17 -1.98 23.90
C VAL A 226 9.24 -2.93 24.69
N PRO A 227 8.73 -2.57 25.89
CA PRO A 227 7.71 -3.34 26.58
C PRO A 227 6.47 -3.69 25.75
N LYS A 228 5.97 -2.77 24.91
CA LYS A 228 4.83 -3.06 24.03
C LYS A 228 5.13 -4.20 23.06
N LEU A 229 6.31 -4.18 22.44
CA LEU A 229 6.71 -5.26 21.55
C LEU A 229 6.80 -6.60 22.28
N LEU A 230 7.46 -6.62 23.45
CA LEU A 230 7.64 -7.85 24.23
C LEU A 230 6.31 -8.38 24.80
N ALA A 231 5.37 -7.49 25.15
CA ALA A 231 4.01 -7.87 25.54
C ALA A 231 3.24 -8.50 24.37
N VAL A 232 3.30 -7.91 23.17
CA VAL A 232 2.71 -8.49 21.95
C VAL A 232 3.37 -9.83 21.62
N ALA A 233 4.70 -9.95 21.71
CA ALA A 233 5.41 -11.22 21.50
C ALA A 233 4.97 -12.31 22.51
N ARG A 234 4.86 -11.98 23.80
CA ARG A 234 4.37 -12.91 24.84
C ARG A 234 2.93 -13.37 24.57
N ILE A 235 2.06 -12.47 24.12
CA ILE A 235 0.70 -12.79 23.68
C ILE A 235 0.69 -13.72 22.47
N ILE A 236 1.51 -13.44 21.44
CA ILE A 236 1.59 -14.30 20.25
C ILE A 236 2.19 -15.68 20.59
N HIS A 237 3.10 -15.76 21.56
CA HIS A 237 3.71 -17.01 22.01
C HIS A 237 2.70 -17.93 22.74
N HIS A 238 1.87 -17.34 23.62
CA HIS A 238 0.92 -18.06 24.48
C HIS A 238 -0.50 -17.47 24.47
N PRO A 239 -1.18 -17.41 23.30
CA PRO A 239 -2.43 -16.66 23.15
C PRO A 239 -3.57 -17.16 24.06
N GLU A 240 -3.62 -18.48 24.29
CA GLU A 240 -4.59 -19.14 25.17
C GLU A 240 -4.49 -18.68 26.64
N GLN A 241 -3.27 -18.41 27.14
CA GLN A 241 -3.05 -17.94 28.53
C GLN A 241 -3.67 -16.55 28.77
N PHE A 242 -3.90 -15.79 27.69
CA PHE A 242 -4.45 -14.44 27.71
C PHE A 242 -5.89 -14.37 27.21
N GLY A 243 -6.51 -15.51 26.89
CA GLY A 243 -7.86 -15.56 26.32
C GLY A 243 -7.98 -14.95 24.93
N ILE A 244 -6.86 -14.83 24.19
CA ILE A 244 -6.81 -14.21 22.87
C ILE A 244 -6.89 -15.30 21.80
N ASN A 245 -7.82 -15.16 20.86
CA ASN A 245 -7.90 -16.03 19.68
C ASN A 245 -7.09 -15.40 18.54
N LEU A 246 -6.12 -16.13 17.99
CA LEU A 246 -5.36 -15.71 16.81
C LEU A 246 -5.98 -16.34 15.55
N SER A 247 -6.64 -15.54 14.72
CA SER A 247 -7.16 -16.00 13.43
C SER A 247 -6.02 -16.61 12.60
N PRO A 248 -6.20 -17.81 12.00
CA PRO A 248 -5.14 -18.51 11.29
C PRO A 248 -4.72 -17.74 10.03
N ILE A 249 -3.42 -17.48 9.90
CA ILE A 249 -2.82 -16.90 8.69
C ILE A 249 -2.01 -18.02 8.00
N PRO A 250 -2.36 -18.46 6.78
CA PRO A 250 -1.60 -19.48 6.05
C PRO A 250 -0.15 -19.05 5.76
N ASN A 251 0.83 -19.93 5.94
CA ASN A 251 2.25 -19.66 5.68
C ASN A 251 2.59 -19.66 4.18
N LYS A 252 2.00 -18.72 3.44
CA LYS A 252 2.25 -18.53 2.00
C LYS A 252 2.26 -17.06 1.60
N THR A 253 2.95 -16.76 0.50
CA THR A 253 2.89 -15.43 -0.14
C THR A 253 1.46 -15.14 -0.59
N LEU A 254 0.93 -13.97 -0.24
CA LEU A 254 -0.39 -13.49 -0.66
C LEU A 254 -0.31 -12.31 -1.63
N ILE A 255 0.79 -11.57 -1.63
CA ILE A 255 1.03 -10.40 -2.48
C ILE A 255 2.44 -10.44 -3.07
N ALA A 256 2.64 -9.83 -4.23
CA ALA A 256 3.94 -9.64 -4.85
C ALA A 256 4.08 -8.23 -5.43
N SER A 257 5.31 -7.72 -5.44
CA SER A 257 5.69 -6.53 -6.21
C SER A 257 5.97 -6.94 -7.65
N VAL A 258 5.15 -6.43 -8.58
CA VAL A 258 5.22 -6.74 -10.01
C VAL A 258 5.81 -5.55 -10.76
N PRO A 259 6.92 -5.70 -11.51
CA PRO A 259 7.45 -4.61 -12.31
C PRO A 259 6.49 -4.24 -13.45
N ILE A 260 6.46 -2.96 -13.83
CA ILE A 260 5.70 -2.45 -14.98
C ILE A 260 6.66 -1.76 -15.97
N SER A 261 6.33 -1.82 -17.26
CA SER A 261 7.18 -1.36 -18.37
C SER A 261 7.31 0.18 -18.49
N GLY A 262 7.00 0.92 -17.43
CA GLY A 262 6.94 2.38 -17.37
C GLY A 262 5.66 2.89 -16.70
N GLN A 263 5.44 4.21 -16.73
CA GLN A 263 4.29 4.86 -16.11
C GLN A 263 2.94 4.23 -16.55
N LEU A 264 2.00 4.09 -15.61
CA LEU A 264 0.70 3.43 -15.80
C LEU A 264 -0.37 4.10 -14.92
N ASP A 265 -1.55 4.36 -15.49
CA ASP A 265 -2.76 4.79 -14.76
C ASP A 265 -3.21 3.67 -13.80
N LEU A 266 -3.47 3.99 -12.53
CA LEU A 266 -3.82 2.99 -11.51
C LEU A 266 -5.19 2.34 -11.78
N ASN A 267 -6.13 3.05 -12.39
CA ASN A 267 -7.38 2.45 -12.83
C ASN A 267 -7.13 1.52 -14.03
N ARG A 268 -6.21 1.89 -14.94
CA ARG A 268 -5.83 1.00 -16.05
C ARG A 268 -5.12 -0.25 -15.52
N ALA A 269 -4.24 -0.11 -14.53
CA ALA A 269 -3.63 -1.24 -13.85
C ALA A 269 -4.66 -2.16 -13.18
N ALA A 270 -5.65 -1.58 -12.49
CA ALA A 270 -6.74 -2.33 -11.86
C ALA A 270 -7.59 -3.07 -12.90
N GLU A 271 -7.92 -2.46 -14.05
CA GLU A 271 -8.59 -3.12 -15.18
C GLU A 271 -7.81 -4.34 -15.69
N LEU A 272 -6.49 -4.21 -15.88
CA LEU A 272 -5.63 -5.30 -16.37
C LEU A 272 -5.59 -6.47 -15.36
N ALA A 273 -5.36 -6.15 -14.08
CA ALA A 273 -5.37 -7.11 -12.98
C ALA A 273 -6.76 -7.75 -12.73
N GLY A 274 -7.84 -7.05 -13.08
CA GLY A 274 -9.21 -7.51 -12.86
C GLY A 274 -9.77 -7.21 -11.47
N ILE A 275 -9.24 -6.19 -10.79
CA ILE A 275 -9.67 -5.73 -9.46
C ILE A 275 -10.26 -4.32 -9.55
N ASP A 276 -10.90 -3.86 -8.48
CA ASP A 276 -11.21 -2.44 -8.36
C ASP A 276 -9.96 -1.62 -8.03
N VAL A 277 -9.98 -0.35 -8.41
CA VAL A 277 -8.87 0.58 -8.13
C VAL A 277 -8.73 0.85 -6.62
N GLU A 278 -9.76 0.59 -5.82
CA GLU A 278 -9.72 0.78 -4.38
C GLU A 278 -8.84 -0.28 -3.69
N THR A 279 -9.02 -1.56 -4.04
CA THR A 279 -8.13 -2.67 -3.66
C THR A 279 -6.70 -2.41 -4.12
N LEU A 280 -6.51 -1.97 -5.37
CA LEU A 280 -5.18 -1.61 -5.86
C LEU A 280 -4.55 -0.49 -5.01
N ASN A 281 -5.30 0.57 -4.68
CA ASN A 281 -4.81 1.68 -3.84
C ASN A 281 -4.55 1.25 -2.38
N ILE A 282 -5.31 0.30 -1.84
CA ILE A 282 -5.08 -0.28 -0.50
C ILE A 282 -3.75 -1.05 -0.47
N LEU A 283 -3.46 -1.82 -1.53
CA LEU A 283 -2.19 -2.55 -1.69
C LEU A 283 -1.02 -1.63 -2.08
N ASN A 284 -1.28 -0.51 -2.76
CA ASN A 284 -0.28 0.45 -3.23
C ASN A 284 -0.42 1.86 -2.63
N PRO A 285 -0.48 2.03 -1.29
CA PRO A 285 -0.68 3.35 -0.69
C PRO A 285 0.57 4.24 -0.80
N GLY A 286 1.67 3.72 -1.36
CA GLY A 286 2.82 4.52 -1.81
C GLY A 286 2.42 5.61 -2.82
N PHE A 287 1.52 5.34 -3.77
CA PHE A 287 1.17 6.29 -4.82
C PHE A 287 0.21 7.38 -4.33
N ASN A 288 0.60 8.65 -4.54
CA ASN A 288 -0.15 9.84 -4.21
C ASN A 288 -1.15 10.27 -5.31
N ARG A 289 -1.18 9.57 -6.45
CA ARG A 289 -1.83 10.02 -7.69
C ARG A 289 -2.56 8.89 -8.39
N TRP A 290 -3.39 9.27 -9.35
CA TRP A 290 -4.14 8.41 -10.27
C TRP A 290 -3.27 7.55 -11.20
N ALA A 291 -1.95 7.73 -11.20
CA ALA A 291 -0.96 6.98 -11.97
C ALA A 291 0.34 6.82 -11.18
N THR A 292 1.16 5.82 -11.54
CA THR A 292 2.53 5.66 -11.02
C THR A 292 3.43 6.84 -11.44
N PRO A 293 4.63 7.02 -10.84
CA PRO A 293 5.53 8.13 -11.18
C PRO A 293 6.15 7.94 -12.58
N PRO A 294 6.41 9.02 -13.35
CA PRO A 294 7.01 8.87 -14.69
C PRO A 294 8.47 8.37 -14.67
N GLN A 295 9.21 8.68 -13.60
CA GLN A 295 10.61 8.30 -13.39
C GLN A 295 10.76 7.06 -12.49
N GLY A 296 9.64 6.43 -12.11
CA GLY A 296 9.60 5.33 -11.17
C GLY A 296 9.52 5.74 -9.68
N PRO A 297 9.39 4.75 -8.77
CA PRO A 297 9.50 3.33 -9.05
C PRO A 297 8.37 2.79 -9.93
N HIS A 298 8.72 1.84 -10.79
CA HIS A 298 7.84 1.23 -11.79
C HIS A 298 7.49 -0.21 -11.37
N HIS A 299 6.74 -0.33 -10.26
CA HIS A 299 6.15 -1.59 -9.82
C HIS A 299 4.75 -1.38 -9.25
N LEU A 300 3.99 -2.46 -9.09
CA LEU A 300 2.70 -2.51 -8.42
C LEU A 300 2.63 -3.73 -7.51
N ILE A 301 2.17 -3.54 -6.29
CA ILE A 301 1.83 -4.61 -5.34
C ILE A 301 0.46 -5.18 -5.75
N LEU A 302 0.41 -6.46 -6.07
CA LEU A 302 -0.81 -7.17 -6.49
C LEU A 302 -0.99 -8.46 -5.67
N PRO A 303 -2.22 -8.99 -5.54
CA PRO A 303 -2.44 -10.36 -5.06
C PRO A 303 -1.67 -11.36 -5.94
N ILE A 304 -1.01 -12.34 -5.33
CA ILE A 304 -0.07 -13.24 -6.03
C ILE A 304 -0.73 -13.96 -7.21
N GLU A 305 -1.98 -14.40 -7.03
CA GLU A 305 -2.77 -15.13 -8.03
C GLU A 305 -3.18 -14.30 -9.26
N LEU A 306 -3.03 -12.98 -9.22
CA LEU A 306 -3.35 -12.08 -10.34
C LEU A 306 -2.12 -11.64 -11.14
N THR A 307 -0.91 -11.97 -10.67
CA THR A 307 0.35 -11.46 -11.23
C THR A 307 0.59 -11.92 -12.66
N GLU A 308 0.47 -13.21 -12.95
CA GLU A 308 0.67 -13.78 -14.31
C GLU A 308 -0.28 -13.15 -15.34
N ARG A 309 -1.57 -13.08 -15.00
CA ARG A 309 -2.60 -12.42 -15.82
C ARG A 309 -2.27 -10.95 -16.06
N PHE A 310 -1.90 -10.22 -15.01
CA PHE A 310 -1.55 -8.82 -15.11
C PHE A 310 -0.34 -8.62 -16.02
N CYS A 311 0.74 -9.40 -15.86
CA CYS A 311 1.93 -9.33 -16.70
C CYS A 311 1.60 -9.60 -18.18
N ALA A 312 0.81 -10.64 -18.46
CA ALA A 312 0.37 -10.95 -19.84
C ALA A 312 -0.48 -9.81 -20.45
N ALA A 313 -1.33 -9.17 -19.66
CA ALA A 313 -2.15 -8.04 -20.12
C ALA A 313 -1.35 -6.72 -20.26
N GLU A 314 -0.33 -6.51 -19.42
CA GLU A 314 0.57 -5.34 -19.47
C GLU A 314 1.52 -5.40 -20.67
N ALA A 315 2.04 -6.59 -20.98
CA ALA A 315 2.91 -6.83 -22.13
C ALA A 315 2.24 -6.57 -23.49
N LEU A 316 0.91 -6.69 -23.55
CA LEU A 316 0.09 -6.42 -24.74
C LEU A 316 -0.42 -4.96 -24.81
N LEU A 317 -0.06 -4.11 -23.85
CA LEU A 317 -0.58 -2.74 -23.74
C LEU A 317 0.25 -1.76 -24.59
N ASP A 318 -0.38 -1.12 -25.58
CA ASP A 318 0.25 -0.04 -26.34
C ASP A 318 0.69 1.10 -25.41
N LYS A 319 1.83 1.74 -25.72
CA LYS A 319 2.37 2.89 -24.97
C LYS A 319 1.36 4.02 -24.80
N ASN A 320 0.49 4.24 -25.78
CA ASN A 320 -0.56 5.26 -25.75
C ASN A 320 -1.72 4.88 -24.80
N ASP A 321 -1.98 3.59 -24.59
CA ASP A 321 -3.07 3.08 -23.74
C ASP A 321 -2.68 2.96 -22.24
N ARG A 322 -1.41 3.19 -21.90
CA ARG A 322 -0.91 3.17 -20.51
C ARG A 322 -1.45 4.30 -19.65
N LEU A 323 -1.77 5.44 -20.25
CA LEU A 323 -2.12 6.68 -19.54
C LEU A 323 -3.29 7.37 -20.23
N ARG A 324 -4.38 7.62 -19.49
CA ARG A 324 -5.57 8.29 -20.03
C ARG A 324 -5.36 9.80 -20.09
N TRP A 325 -4.74 10.24 -21.18
CA TRP A 325 -4.57 11.66 -21.53
C TRP A 325 -5.73 12.19 -22.35
N GLN A 326 -6.13 13.44 -22.10
CA GLN A 326 -6.95 14.24 -23.01
C GLN A 326 -6.09 15.35 -23.61
N ARG A 327 -6.01 15.44 -24.94
CA ARG A 327 -5.52 16.67 -25.58
C ARG A 327 -6.55 17.77 -25.42
N HIS A 328 -6.08 18.94 -24.98
CA HIS A 328 -6.89 20.14 -24.84
C HIS A 328 -6.13 21.35 -25.41
N GLU A 329 -6.66 21.93 -26.49
CA GLU A 329 -6.22 23.22 -27.00
C GLU A 329 -6.75 24.35 -26.10
N VAL A 330 -5.83 25.18 -25.58
CA VAL A 330 -6.13 26.30 -24.70
C VAL A 330 -6.89 27.39 -25.46
N LYS A 331 -8.13 27.66 -25.04
CA LYS A 331 -8.97 28.70 -25.65
C LYS A 331 -8.66 30.09 -25.09
N SER A 332 -9.16 31.12 -25.77
CA SER A 332 -9.01 32.51 -25.35
C SER A 332 -9.63 32.72 -23.97
N GLY A 333 -8.82 33.12 -22.98
CA GLY A 333 -9.27 33.37 -21.61
C GLY A 333 -9.32 32.15 -20.69
N GLU A 334 -8.99 30.93 -21.16
CA GLU A 334 -8.80 29.78 -20.27
C GLU A 334 -7.49 29.91 -19.48
N THR A 335 -7.55 29.58 -18.20
CA THR A 335 -6.40 29.50 -17.28
C THR A 335 -6.08 28.04 -16.95
N LEU A 336 -4.83 27.75 -16.57
CA LEU A 336 -4.43 26.39 -16.21
C LEU A 336 -5.24 25.82 -15.02
N GLY A 337 -5.74 26.70 -14.13
CA GLY A 337 -6.65 26.32 -13.04
C GLY A 337 -8.05 25.92 -13.51
N GLN A 338 -8.64 26.65 -14.46
CA GLN A 338 -9.93 26.28 -15.06
C GLN A 338 -9.83 24.97 -15.85
N ILE A 339 -8.73 24.77 -16.57
CA ILE A 339 -8.46 23.53 -17.31
C ILE A 339 -8.28 22.36 -16.35
N ALA A 340 -7.49 22.54 -15.28
CA ALA A 340 -7.35 21.55 -14.21
C ALA A 340 -8.71 21.16 -13.61
N GLN A 341 -9.54 22.15 -13.26
CA GLN A 341 -10.88 21.91 -12.72
C GLN A 341 -11.81 21.19 -13.71
N LYS A 342 -11.83 21.62 -14.97
CA LYS A 342 -12.66 21.08 -16.06
C LYS A 342 -12.40 19.60 -16.37
N TYR A 343 -11.15 19.17 -16.25
CA TYR A 343 -10.73 17.78 -16.49
C TYR A 343 -10.45 17.01 -15.18
N HIS A 344 -10.87 17.58 -14.04
CA HIS A 344 -10.71 16.99 -12.70
C HIS A 344 -9.26 16.54 -12.40
N SER A 345 -8.32 17.34 -12.92
CA SER A 345 -6.88 17.13 -12.89
C SER A 345 -6.20 18.09 -11.91
N GLY A 346 -4.95 17.81 -11.54
CA GLY A 346 -4.14 18.71 -10.73
C GLY A 346 -3.37 19.71 -11.61
N ILE A 347 -3.37 20.99 -11.27
CA ILE A 347 -2.54 22.02 -11.94
C ILE A 347 -1.08 21.54 -12.08
N LYS A 348 -0.51 21.01 -10.99
CA LYS A 348 0.87 20.49 -10.98
C LYS A 348 1.05 19.24 -11.86
N ALA A 349 0.02 18.40 -12.00
CA ALA A 349 0.06 17.24 -12.88
C ALA A 349 0.07 17.66 -14.36
N ILE A 350 -0.74 18.65 -14.74
CA ILE A 350 -0.71 19.23 -16.10
C ILE A 350 0.63 19.92 -16.36
N GLN A 351 1.20 20.64 -15.38
CA GLN A 351 2.53 21.24 -15.52
C GLN A 351 3.61 20.19 -15.81
N VAL A 352 3.65 19.10 -15.05
CA VAL A 352 4.62 18.01 -15.26
C VAL A 352 4.40 17.33 -16.61
N ALA A 353 3.15 17.02 -16.96
CA ALA A 353 2.80 16.39 -18.24
C ALA A 353 3.18 17.21 -19.48
N ASN A 354 3.28 18.53 -19.35
CA ASN A 354 3.54 19.47 -20.45
C ASN A 354 4.84 20.27 -20.28
N ASN A 355 5.73 19.84 -19.37
CA ASN A 355 7.00 20.51 -19.06
C ASN A 355 6.87 22.03 -18.74
N LEU A 356 5.74 22.45 -18.16
CA LEU A 356 5.48 23.85 -17.84
C LEU A 356 6.18 24.26 -16.54
N ARG A 357 6.98 25.33 -16.60
CA ARG A 357 7.67 25.90 -15.42
C ARG A 357 6.77 26.75 -14.52
N GLY A 358 5.55 27.07 -14.96
CA GLY A 358 4.59 27.93 -14.25
C GLY A 358 3.15 27.67 -14.69
N THR A 359 2.21 28.54 -14.30
CA THR A 359 0.79 28.43 -14.67
C THR A 359 0.43 29.15 -15.98
N THR A 360 1.39 29.85 -16.58
CA THR A 360 1.23 30.56 -17.85
C THR A 360 1.02 29.59 -19.00
N ILE A 361 -0.06 29.80 -19.74
CA ILE A 361 -0.44 29.07 -20.95
C ILE A 361 -0.88 30.09 -22.03
N ARG A 362 -0.79 29.71 -23.30
CA ARG A 362 -1.11 30.58 -24.45
C ARG A 362 -2.30 30.06 -25.24
N LYS A 363 -3.12 30.94 -25.80
CA LYS A 363 -4.19 30.56 -26.75
C LYS A 363 -3.58 29.72 -27.90
N GLY A 364 -4.23 28.61 -28.25
CA GLY A 364 -3.75 27.69 -29.30
C GLY A 364 -2.63 26.74 -28.85
N GLN A 365 -2.21 26.80 -27.59
CA GLN A 365 -1.30 25.80 -27.03
C GLN A 365 -2.06 24.49 -26.77
N GLU A 366 -1.56 23.38 -27.29
CA GLU A 366 -2.05 22.07 -26.87
C GLU A 366 -1.47 21.66 -25.50
N LEU A 367 -2.33 21.08 -24.66
CA LEU A 367 -1.95 20.49 -23.39
C LEU A 367 -2.42 19.03 -23.31
N LEU A 368 -1.53 18.15 -22.87
CA LEU A 368 -1.83 16.80 -22.40
C LEU A 368 -2.37 16.88 -20.98
N ILE A 369 -3.68 16.69 -20.82
CA ILE A 369 -4.35 16.75 -19.54
C ILE A 369 -4.50 15.33 -18.97
N PRO A 370 -3.87 15.01 -17.83
CA PRO A 370 -4.06 13.72 -17.18
C PRO A 370 -5.45 13.65 -16.54
N MET A 371 -6.26 12.66 -16.90
CA MET A 371 -7.63 12.50 -16.39
C MET A 371 -7.75 11.33 -15.42
N SER A 372 -8.62 11.47 -14.41
CA SER A 372 -9.09 10.33 -13.62
C SER A 372 -10.11 9.52 -14.43
N SER A 373 -9.89 8.21 -14.58
CA SER A 373 -10.76 7.36 -15.39
C SER A 373 -12.22 7.28 -14.88
N LYS A 374 -12.44 7.55 -13.58
CA LYS A 374 -13.74 7.42 -12.90
C LYS A 374 -14.82 8.34 -13.48
N GLU A 375 -14.40 9.44 -14.12
CA GLU A 375 -15.29 10.44 -14.76
C GLU A 375 -15.23 10.38 -16.30
N PHE A 376 -14.32 9.60 -16.89
CA PHE A 376 -14.28 9.33 -18.34
C PHE A 376 -15.35 8.31 -18.76
N ARG A 377 -16.63 8.63 -18.49
CA ARG A 377 -17.82 7.94 -19.03
C ARG A 377 -18.44 8.75 -20.18
N GLY A 378 -17.60 9.42 -20.97
CA GLY A 378 -18.00 10.40 -21.99
C GLY A 378 -17.72 10.00 -23.45
N ALA A 379 -17.07 8.87 -23.71
CA ALA A 379 -16.79 8.38 -25.05
C ALA A 379 -17.20 6.90 -25.18
N PRO A 380 -17.91 6.50 -26.26
CA PRO A 380 -18.24 5.11 -26.51
C PRO A 380 -16.99 4.38 -27.04
N ILE A 381 -16.20 3.80 -26.14
CA ILE A 381 -15.24 2.75 -26.53
C ILE A 381 -16.06 1.57 -27.05
N SER A 382 -15.68 1.04 -28.22
CA SER A 382 -16.49 0.10 -29.01
C SER A 382 -17.10 -1.04 -28.21
N LYS A 383 -18.36 -1.33 -28.54
CA LYS A 383 -19.13 -2.47 -28.02
C LYS A 383 -18.55 -3.81 -28.53
N THR A 384 -17.45 -4.26 -27.91
CA THR A 384 -16.95 -5.63 -28.05
C THR A 384 -16.96 -6.32 -26.70
N SER A 385 -18.18 -6.62 -26.25
CA SER A 385 -18.52 -7.85 -25.54
C SER A 385 -17.53 -8.39 -24.49
N ALA A 386 -17.14 -7.57 -23.53
CA ALA A 386 -16.87 -8.08 -22.19
C ALA A 386 -18.20 -8.54 -21.57
N ARG A 387 -18.63 -9.76 -21.93
CA ARG A 387 -19.73 -10.44 -21.24
C ARG A 387 -19.24 -10.74 -19.82
N THR A 388 -19.54 -9.85 -18.88
CA THR A 388 -19.49 -10.16 -17.45
C THR A 388 -20.36 -11.40 -17.24
N VAL A 389 -19.77 -12.50 -16.79
CA VAL A 389 -20.52 -13.70 -16.43
C VAL A 389 -21.37 -13.36 -15.21
N ILE A 390 -22.68 -13.27 -15.40
CA ILE A 390 -23.63 -13.04 -14.32
C ILE A 390 -23.85 -14.39 -13.63
N ASN A 391 -23.26 -14.57 -12.44
CA ASN A 391 -23.41 -15.79 -11.63
C ASN A 391 -24.76 -15.83 -10.88
N VAL A 392 -25.85 -15.51 -11.58
CA VAL A 392 -27.21 -15.56 -11.05
C VAL A 392 -28.01 -16.61 -11.84
N GLN A 393 -28.43 -17.68 -11.16
CA GLN A 393 -29.32 -18.69 -11.72
C GLN A 393 -30.75 -18.40 -11.28
N LYS A 394 -31.69 -18.37 -12.24
CA LYS A 394 -33.11 -18.18 -11.99
C LYS A 394 -33.84 -19.51 -12.18
N THR A 395 -34.54 -19.97 -11.15
CA THR A 395 -35.25 -21.26 -11.14
C THR A 395 -36.69 -21.12 -11.64
N ALA A 396 -37.30 -22.25 -12.03
CA ALA A 396 -38.65 -22.28 -12.59
C ALA A 396 -39.76 -21.83 -11.62
N ASP A 397 -39.49 -21.83 -10.31
CA ASP A 397 -40.35 -21.28 -9.25
C ASP A 397 -40.17 -19.76 -9.04
N GLY A 398 -39.42 -19.09 -9.91
CA GLY A 398 -39.23 -17.64 -9.92
C GLY A 398 -38.09 -17.12 -9.02
N LYS A 399 -37.52 -17.97 -8.16
CA LYS A 399 -36.41 -17.60 -7.26
C LYS A 399 -35.10 -17.36 -8.03
N SER A 400 -34.22 -16.56 -7.43
CA SER A 400 -32.91 -16.23 -7.99
C SER A 400 -31.81 -16.56 -6.98
N TYR A 401 -30.77 -17.27 -7.42
CA TYR A 401 -29.67 -17.73 -6.60
C TYR A 401 -28.34 -17.19 -7.12
N TYR A 402 -27.49 -16.76 -6.20
CA TYR A 402 -26.11 -16.38 -6.45
C TYR A 402 -25.18 -17.52 -6.08
N ILE A 403 -24.18 -17.81 -6.90
CA ILE A 403 -23.20 -18.88 -6.63
C ILE A 403 -21.93 -18.27 -6.04
N VAL A 404 -21.64 -18.63 -4.79
CA VAL A 404 -20.45 -18.19 -4.05
C VAL A 404 -19.17 -18.60 -4.77
N GLN A 405 -18.26 -17.66 -4.96
CA GLN A 405 -16.95 -17.84 -5.57
C GLN A 405 -15.84 -17.91 -4.51
N ALA A 406 -14.68 -18.42 -4.88
CA ALA A 406 -13.52 -18.45 -4.00
C ALA A 406 -13.11 -17.03 -3.55
N GLY A 407 -12.86 -16.86 -2.24
CA GLY A 407 -12.50 -15.56 -1.66
C GLY A 407 -13.63 -14.54 -1.57
N GLU A 408 -14.90 -14.96 -1.58
CA GLU A 408 -16.03 -14.10 -1.26
C GLU A 408 -16.34 -14.02 0.23
N THR A 409 -16.95 -12.90 0.63
CA THR A 409 -17.39 -12.63 2.00
C THR A 409 -18.86 -12.22 2.01
N TRP A 410 -19.54 -12.46 3.14
CA TRP A 410 -20.94 -12.06 3.34
C TRP A 410 -21.19 -10.59 2.99
N TRP A 411 -20.24 -9.72 3.35
CA TRP A 411 -20.26 -8.30 3.04
C TRP A 411 -20.24 -8.01 1.53
N ARG A 412 -19.36 -8.68 0.77
CA ARG A 412 -19.24 -8.48 -0.70
C ARG A 412 -20.51 -8.94 -1.42
N ILE A 413 -21.08 -10.08 -1.01
CA ILE A 413 -22.28 -10.65 -1.63
C ILE A 413 -23.53 -9.84 -1.27
N ALA A 414 -23.75 -9.50 0.01
CA ALA A 414 -24.89 -8.68 0.42
C ALA A 414 -24.90 -7.31 -0.29
N ARG A 415 -23.71 -6.69 -0.43
CA ARG A 415 -23.52 -5.45 -1.18
C ARG A 415 -23.80 -5.60 -2.67
N TYR A 416 -23.37 -6.69 -3.31
CA TYR A 416 -23.70 -7.00 -4.72
C TYR A 416 -25.22 -7.18 -4.93
N MET A 417 -25.88 -7.87 -4.00
CA MET A 417 -27.33 -8.12 -4.01
C MET A 417 -28.17 -6.90 -3.60
N ASN A 418 -27.55 -5.79 -3.15
CA ASN A 418 -28.24 -4.63 -2.59
C ASN A 418 -29.14 -4.97 -1.38
N THR A 419 -28.61 -5.75 -0.45
CA THR A 419 -29.25 -6.17 0.82
C THR A 419 -28.28 -6.01 2.01
N THR A 420 -28.73 -6.26 3.24
CA THR A 420 -27.85 -6.32 4.43
C THR A 420 -27.33 -7.74 4.66
N ILE A 421 -26.20 -7.87 5.38
CA ILE A 421 -25.66 -9.17 5.77
C ILE A 421 -26.72 -9.96 6.56
N ASP A 422 -27.24 -9.38 7.65
CA ASP A 422 -28.23 -10.02 8.53
C ASP A 422 -29.45 -10.55 7.76
N LYS A 423 -29.88 -9.81 6.72
CA LYS A 423 -31.01 -10.19 5.88
C LYS A 423 -30.64 -11.28 4.87
N LEU A 424 -29.48 -11.18 4.24
CA LEU A 424 -28.97 -12.23 3.35
C LEU A 424 -28.79 -13.56 4.11
N THR A 425 -28.20 -13.51 5.30
CA THR A 425 -27.99 -14.69 6.15
C THR A 425 -29.34 -15.22 6.65
N ALA A 426 -30.25 -14.37 7.13
CA ALA A 426 -31.59 -14.80 7.55
C ALA A 426 -32.42 -15.44 6.40
N THR A 427 -32.43 -14.85 5.21
CA THR A 427 -33.08 -15.43 4.01
C THR A 427 -32.52 -16.82 3.67
N ASN A 428 -31.23 -17.04 3.91
CA ASN A 428 -30.56 -18.31 3.65
C ASN A 428 -30.50 -19.26 4.87
N LYS A 429 -31.10 -18.88 6.00
CA LYS A 429 -31.07 -19.62 7.28
C LYS A 429 -29.64 -19.87 7.80
N LEU A 430 -28.76 -18.91 7.56
CA LEU A 430 -27.36 -18.89 7.96
C LEU A 430 -27.11 -17.72 8.94
N THR A 431 -25.92 -17.68 9.50
CA THR A 431 -25.40 -16.59 10.35
C THR A 431 -24.19 -15.92 9.69
N VAL A 432 -23.84 -14.71 10.13
CA VAL A 432 -22.62 -14.01 9.66
C VAL A 432 -21.33 -14.76 9.99
N ASN A 433 -21.36 -15.67 10.97
CA ASN A 433 -20.22 -16.49 11.39
C ASN A 433 -20.10 -17.79 10.56
N ASP A 434 -21.09 -18.11 9.73
CA ASP A 434 -21.06 -19.33 8.92
C ASP A 434 -20.08 -19.14 7.76
N THR A 435 -19.20 -20.12 7.55
CA THR A 435 -18.16 -20.04 6.51
C THR A 435 -18.77 -20.24 5.13
N LEU A 436 -18.60 -19.26 4.25
CA LEU A 436 -19.00 -19.33 2.84
C LEU A 436 -18.16 -20.36 2.07
N GLN A 437 -18.81 -21.36 1.51
CA GLN A 437 -18.16 -22.40 0.71
C GLN A 437 -18.23 -22.05 -0.78
N THR A 438 -17.15 -22.28 -1.53
CA THR A 438 -17.16 -22.07 -2.99
C THR A 438 -18.14 -23.03 -3.66
N GLY A 439 -19.01 -22.52 -4.52
CA GLY A 439 -20.12 -23.25 -5.14
C GLY A 439 -21.42 -23.22 -4.34
N GLN A 440 -21.42 -22.72 -3.09
CA GLN A 440 -22.63 -22.57 -2.28
C GLN A 440 -23.63 -21.62 -2.97
N GLN A 441 -24.91 -21.99 -2.96
CA GLN A 441 -25.98 -21.17 -3.51
C GLN A 441 -26.62 -20.31 -2.42
N LEU A 442 -26.72 -19.01 -2.68
CA LEU A 442 -27.39 -18.04 -1.80
C LEU A 442 -28.61 -17.46 -2.51
N LEU A 443 -29.78 -17.69 -1.94
CA LEU A 443 -31.06 -17.14 -2.36
C LEU A 443 -31.07 -15.61 -2.20
N TYR A 444 -31.49 -14.91 -3.25
CA TYR A 444 -31.79 -13.48 -3.19
C TYR A 444 -32.99 -13.21 -2.26
N PRO A 445 -32.90 -12.26 -1.31
CA PRO A 445 -34.06 -11.79 -0.55
C PRO A 445 -35.16 -11.23 -1.46
N GLU A 446 -36.43 -11.41 -1.10
CA GLU A 446 -37.57 -11.14 -1.99
C GLU A 446 -37.72 -9.67 -2.41
N ASP A 447 -37.14 -8.72 -1.65
CA ASP A 447 -37.11 -7.29 -1.94
C ASP A 447 -35.73 -6.76 -2.37
N ALA A 448 -34.77 -7.67 -2.62
CA ALA A 448 -33.46 -7.33 -3.18
C ALA A 448 -33.59 -7.04 -4.68
N ASN A 449 -33.63 -5.75 -5.04
CA ASN A 449 -34.02 -5.30 -6.36
C ASN A 449 -32.92 -5.51 -7.43
N ILE A 450 -32.97 -6.66 -8.13
CA ILE A 450 -31.97 -7.14 -9.10
C ILE A 450 -31.65 -6.11 -10.20
N ALA A 451 -32.61 -5.26 -10.58
CA ALA A 451 -32.44 -4.26 -11.64
C ALA A 451 -31.78 -2.94 -11.20
N ASP A 452 -31.72 -2.64 -9.90
CA ASP A 452 -31.47 -1.26 -9.39
C ASP A 452 -30.22 -1.12 -8.49
N SER A 453 -29.44 -2.20 -8.36
CA SER A 453 -28.17 -2.27 -7.61
C SER A 453 -27.11 -1.24 -8.08
N ASN A 454 -27.29 -0.64 -9.26
CA ASN A 454 -26.42 0.38 -9.84
C ASN A 454 -26.78 1.85 -9.52
N GLN A 455 -27.96 2.12 -8.94
CA GLN A 455 -28.39 3.49 -8.57
C GLN A 455 -28.49 3.72 -7.06
N GLY A 456 -29.00 2.76 -6.28
CA GLY A 456 -29.15 2.91 -4.82
C GLY A 456 -27.84 3.27 -4.11
N THR A 457 -26.73 2.70 -4.57
CA THR A 457 -25.37 2.98 -4.10
C THR A 457 -24.96 4.45 -4.21
N ARG A 458 -25.39 5.18 -5.24
CA ARG A 458 -24.86 6.54 -5.51
C ARG A 458 -25.44 7.64 -4.61
N LYS A 459 -26.64 7.46 -4.05
CA LYS A 459 -27.37 8.53 -3.36
C LYS A 459 -27.10 8.60 -1.85
N LEU A 460 -26.80 7.46 -1.22
CA LEU A 460 -26.48 7.38 0.21
C LEU A 460 -24.97 7.47 0.49
N GLU A 461 -24.11 6.92 -0.38
CA GLU A 461 -22.64 7.00 -0.21
C GLU A 461 -22.07 8.42 -0.37
N ALA A 462 -22.81 9.32 -1.03
CA ALA A 462 -22.41 10.71 -1.25
C ALA A 462 -22.47 11.60 0.02
N GLN A 463 -23.16 11.18 1.08
CA GLN A 463 -23.44 12.06 2.24
C GLN A 463 -22.81 11.67 3.57
N GLN A 464 -22.38 10.41 3.77
CA GLN A 464 -21.93 9.95 5.11
C GLN A 464 -20.46 9.49 5.20
N ASN A 465 -19.84 8.99 4.12
CA ASN A 465 -18.48 8.41 4.18
C ASN A 465 -17.32 9.39 3.91
N GLN A 466 -17.56 10.71 3.89
CA GLN A 466 -16.58 11.69 3.36
C GLN A 466 -16.34 12.93 4.24
N THR A 467 -16.87 12.98 5.48
CA THR A 467 -16.48 14.04 6.43
C THR A 467 -16.18 13.50 7.83
N GLN A 468 -15.02 13.87 8.39
CA GLN A 468 -14.67 13.56 9.78
C GLN A 468 -15.15 14.71 10.68
N THR A 469 -15.81 14.37 11.80
CA THR A 469 -16.16 15.37 12.82
C THR A 469 -14.94 15.69 13.68
N VAL A 470 -14.51 16.95 13.69
CA VAL A 470 -13.36 17.46 14.47
C VAL A 470 -13.86 18.51 15.46
N HIS A 471 -13.43 18.40 16.72
CA HIS A 471 -13.74 19.38 17.77
C HIS A 471 -12.54 20.28 18.07
N TYR A 472 -12.52 21.47 17.48
CA TYR A 472 -11.43 22.43 17.60
C TYR A 472 -11.62 23.36 18.81
N LYS A 473 -10.56 23.60 19.59
CA LYS A 473 -10.54 24.59 20.67
C LYS A 473 -9.88 25.89 20.18
N VAL A 474 -10.66 26.97 20.11
CA VAL A 474 -10.25 28.31 19.68
C VAL A 474 -9.08 28.81 20.53
N ARG A 475 -8.04 29.34 19.89
CA ARG A 475 -6.82 29.87 20.53
C ARG A 475 -6.83 31.40 20.55
N SER A 476 -5.93 32.01 21.33
CA SER A 476 -5.73 33.47 21.26
C SER A 476 -5.23 33.86 19.86
N GLY A 477 -5.85 34.89 19.25
CA GLY A 477 -5.53 35.35 17.89
C GLY A 477 -6.16 34.56 16.73
N ASP A 478 -6.97 33.53 17.02
CA ASP A 478 -7.78 32.84 15.99
C ASP A 478 -8.95 33.72 15.52
N SER A 479 -9.36 33.51 14.27
CA SER A 479 -10.64 34.01 13.73
C SER A 479 -11.35 32.88 12.99
N LEU A 480 -12.67 32.98 12.81
CA LEU A 480 -13.42 31.97 12.05
C LEU A 480 -12.87 31.77 10.64
N TYR A 481 -12.30 32.82 10.02
CA TYR A 481 -11.63 32.74 8.72
C TYR A 481 -10.34 31.91 8.77
N LYS A 482 -9.47 32.15 9.76
CA LYS A 482 -8.23 31.35 9.95
C LYS A 482 -8.54 29.88 10.24
N ILE A 483 -9.58 29.61 11.03
CA ILE A 483 -10.03 28.24 11.35
C ILE A 483 -10.63 27.58 10.11
N ALA A 484 -11.50 28.28 9.37
CA ALA A 484 -12.07 27.81 8.10
C ALA A 484 -10.97 27.40 7.10
N SER A 485 -9.97 28.25 6.91
CA SER A 485 -8.82 27.98 6.03
C SER A 485 -7.99 26.78 6.48
N ARG A 486 -7.74 26.63 7.79
CA ARG A 486 -6.93 25.53 8.35
C ARG A 486 -7.55 24.15 8.16
N PHE A 487 -8.88 24.07 8.20
CA PHE A 487 -9.64 22.82 8.11
C PHE A 487 -10.40 22.68 6.78
N SER A 488 -10.02 23.45 5.76
CA SER A 488 -10.57 23.34 4.40
C SER A 488 -12.12 23.44 4.30
N VAL A 489 -12.76 24.19 5.21
CA VAL A 489 -14.22 24.39 5.32
C VAL A 489 -14.60 25.86 5.19
N SER A 490 -15.88 26.18 4.93
CA SER A 490 -16.32 27.59 4.81
C SER A 490 -16.67 28.21 6.16
N VAL A 491 -16.47 29.53 6.30
CA VAL A 491 -16.89 30.30 7.50
C VAL A 491 -18.40 30.18 7.74
N ALA A 492 -19.20 30.17 6.67
CA ALA A 492 -20.64 29.98 6.75
C ALA A 492 -21.00 28.62 7.37
N ASN A 493 -20.30 27.56 6.97
CA ASN A 493 -20.50 26.22 7.52
C ASN A 493 -20.09 26.15 8.99
N ILE A 494 -18.95 26.73 9.40
CA ILE A 494 -18.57 26.77 10.82
C ILE A 494 -19.64 27.50 11.64
N ARG A 495 -20.19 28.61 11.14
CA ARG A 495 -21.30 29.31 11.82
C ARG A 495 -22.55 28.44 11.93
N LEU A 496 -22.95 27.78 10.84
CA LEU A 496 -24.11 26.89 10.79
C LEU A 496 -24.00 25.73 11.79
N TRP A 497 -22.88 25.02 11.79
CA TRP A 497 -22.65 23.84 12.66
C TRP A 497 -22.54 24.16 14.16
N ASN A 498 -22.33 25.44 14.51
CA ASN A 498 -22.14 25.91 15.88
C ASN A 498 -23.20 26.96 16.29
N ALA A 499 -24.29 27.08 15.52
CA ALA A 499 -25.39 28.03 15.75
C ALA A 499 -24.95 29.48 15.99
N LEU A 500 -23.87 29.93 15.33
CA LEU A 500 -23.33 31.28 15.50
C LEU A 500 -24.01 32.28 14.57
N THR A 501 -24.56 33.36 15.13
CA THR A 501 -25.12 34.46 14.32
C THR A 501 -24.05 35.15 13.47
N ARG A 502 -24.46 35.89 12.43
CA ARG A 502 -23.56 36.47 11.40
C ARG A 502 -22.41 37.30 11.98
N ASN A 503 -22.65 38.00 13.08
CA ASN A 503 -21.68 38.88 13.74
C ASN A 503 -21.18 38.34 15.08
N ALA A 504 -21.55 37.12 15.48
CA ALA A 504 -21.07 36.52 16.73
C ALA A 504 -19.54 36.39 16.73
N PRO A 505 -18.84 36.94 17.75
CA PRO A 505 -17.41 36.74 17.93
C PRO A 505 -17.13 35.35 18.53
N ILE A 506 -15.94 34.81 18.28
CA ILE A 506 -15.43 33.62 18.96
C ILE A 506 -14.42 34.01 20.03
N LYS A 507 -14.42 33.30 21.17
CA LYS A 507 -13.52 33.57 22.30
C LYS A 507 -12.44 32.48 22.44
N PRO A 508 -11.20 32.81 22.83
CA PRO A 508 -10.20 31.82 23.19
C PRO A 508 -10.74 30.83 24.24
N GLY A 509 -10.49 29.54 24.05
CA GLY A 509 -11.02 28.46 24.89
C GLY A 509 -12.34 27.86 24.40
N GLN A 510 -13.11 28.56 23.57
CA GLN A 510 -14.38 28.07 22.99
C GLN A 510 -14.14 26.82 22.13
N ARG A 511 -15.07 25.85 22.18
CA ARG A 511 -15.03 24.66 21.32
C ARG A 511 -15.94 24.86 20.10
N LEU A 512 -15.45 24.50 18.91
CA LEU A 512 -16.20 24.50 17.67
C LEU A 512 -16.23 23.10 17.07
N LYS A 513 -17.40 22.63 16.64
CA LYS A 513 -17.61 21.42 15.85
C LYS A 513 -17.40 21.74 14.38
N LEU A 514 -16.56 20.95 13.72
CA LEU A 514 -16.20 21.06 12.31
C LEU A 514 -16.46 19.72 11.62
N TYR A 515 -16.95 19.73 10.38
CA TYR A 515 -17.03 18.53 9.54
C TYR A 515 -16.05 18.71 8.37
N VAL A 516 -14.94 17.98 8.41
CA VAL A 516 -13.78 18.18 7.53
C VAL A 516 -13.74 17.11 6.45
N ASP A 517 -13.64 17.49 5.17
CA ASP A 517 -13.49 16.54 4.06
C ASP A 517 -12.06 16.00 4.03
N ILE A 518 -11.94 14.71 4.33
CA ILE A 518 -10.69 13.94 4.44
C ILE A 518 -9.85 13.93 3.15
N ARG A 519 -10.36 14.43 2.01
CA ARG A 519 -9.62 14.53 0.75
C ARG A 519 -8.87 15.85 0.56
N ARG A 520 -9.22 16.93 1.28
CA ARG A 520 -8.73 18.30 0.98
C ARG A 520 -7.57 18.79 1.84
N ASP A 521 -7.38 18.27 3.05
CA ASP A 521 -6.26 18.68 3.91
C ASP A 521 -4.88 18.23 3.38
N SER A 522 -4.86 17.35 2.37
CA SER A 522 -3.68 17.01 1.55
C SER A 522 -3.20 18.13 0.62
N ALA A 523 -3.87 19.30 0.58
CA ALA A 523 -3.60 20.37 -0.38
C ALA A 523 -3.38 21.78 0.23
N SER A 524 -3.36 21.92 1.56
CA SER A 524 -3.42 23.24 2.24
C SER A 524 -2.26 23.56 3.20
N ASN A 525 -1.20 22.74 3.25
CA ASN A 525 0.06 23.02 3.97
C ASN A 525 1.24 23.18 3.00
N GLY A 526 1.17 24.21 2.15
CA GLY A 526 2.27 24.72 1.33
C GLY A 526 2.50 26.20 1.62
#